data_AF-A0A3B9H3V3-F1
#
_entry.id   AF-A0A3B9H3V3-F1
#
_cell.length_a   1.000
_cell.length_b   1.000
_cell.length_c   1.000
_cell.angle_alpha   90.00
_cell.angle_beta   90.00
_cell.angle_gamma   90.00
#
_symmetry.space_group_name_H-M   'P 1'
#
loop_
_entity.id
_entity.type
_entity.pdbx_description
1 polymer ?
#
loop_
_entity_poly.entity_id
_entity_poly.type
_entity_poly.pdbx_seq_one_letter_code
_entity_poly.pdbx_strand_id
1 'polypeptide(L)'
;SGWAEVLHAPEERYDAMAAADLALACSGTVTSELAMQGTPMIVAYRTGWLTWALARGLLYKKRHITLLNIVSDDQEIVPEFVQTRQKPDLIAETAIQWLSEPKRLQAQKEAQQAALVRMQVGGHSSAEIAAATILSVARGQVVLTQE
;
A
#
# COMPACT_ATOMS: atom_id res chain seq x y z
N SER A 1 -17.81 20.18 -16.36
CA SER A 1 -17.70 19.23 -15.23
C SER A 1 -16.38 19.52 -14.52
N GLY A 2 -16.41 20.15 -13.34
CA GLY A 2 -15.22 20.58 -12.58
C GLY A 2 -15.04 19.84 -11.26
N TRP A 3 -15.52 18.60 -11.17
CA TRP A 3 -15.47 17.78 -9.95
C TRP A 3 -14.23 16.88 -9.89
N ALA A 4 -13.49 16.76 -11.00
CA ALA A 4 -12.27 15.98 -11.09
C ALA A 4 -11.19 16.81 -11.78
N GLU A 5 -9.98 16.72 -11.24
CA GLU A 5 -8.77 17.30 -11.79
C GLU A 5 -7.79 16.16 -12.08
N VAL A 6 -7.14 16.22 -13.24
CA VAL A 6 -6.14 15.24 -13.66
C VAL A 6 -4.78 15.91 -13.61
N LEU A 7 -3.95 15.47 -12.68
CA LEU A 7 -2.58 15.93 -12.56
C LEU A 7 -1.70 15.17 -13.55
N HIS A 8 -0.89 15.90 -14.31
CA HIS A 8 0.04 15.34 -15.30
C HIS A 8 1.50 15.45 -14.86
N ALA A 9 1.80 16.36 -13.94
CA ALA A 9 3.14 16.62 -13.43
C ALA A 9 3.49 15.63 -12.28
N PRO A 10 4.56 14.82 -12.40
CA PRO A 10 4.97 13.88 -11.36
C PRO A 10 5.27 14.55 -10.02
N GLU A 11 5.77 15.78 -10.03
CA GLU A 11 6.10 16.58 -8.85
C GLU A 11 4.87 16.96 -8.01
N GLU A 12 3.73 17.25 -8.65
CA GLU A 12 2.48 17.62 -7.97
C GLU A 12 1.81 16.42 -7.28
N ARG A 13 2.21 15.20 -7.64
CA ARG A 13 1.61 13.96 -7.15
C ARG A 13 1.70 13.84 -5.64
N TYR A 14 2.85 14.13 -5.04
CA TYR A 14 3.03 14.00 -3.59
C TYR A 14 2.30 15.08 -2.82
N ASP A 15 2.27 16.32 -3.35
CA ASP A 15 1.50 17.41 -2.76
C ASP A 15 0.00 17.09 -2.77
N ALA A 16 -0.51 16.54 -3.88
CA ALA A 16 -1.90 16.11 -3.98
C ALA A 16 -2.23 14.95 -3.03
N MET A 17 -1.32 13.99 -2.86
CA MET A 17 -1.47 12.94 -1.86
C MET A 17 -1.57 13.55 -0.45
N ALA A 18 -0.63 14.40 -0.07
CA ALA A 18 -0.57 15.02 1.25
C ALA A 18 -1.79 15.93 1.54
N ALA A 19 -2.34 16.57 0.52
CA ALA A 19 -3.52 17.43 0.64
C ALA A 19 -4.85 16.67 0.74
N ALA A 20 -4.89 15.38 0.39
CA ALA A 20 -6.12 14.60 0.35
C ALA A 20 -6.59 14.16 1.76
N ASP A 21 -7.89 14.26 2.02
CA ASP A 21 -8.51 13.73 3.25
C ASP A 21 -8.60 12.20 3.25
N LEU A 22 -8.78 11.61 2.07
CA LEU A 22 -8.87 10.18 1.83
C LEU A 22 -8.51 9.88 0.38
N ALA A 23 -7.69 8.85 0.16
CA ALA A 23 -7.30 8.39 -1.17
C ALA A 23 -7.96 7.06 -1.54
N LEU A 24 -8.34 6.91 -2.82
CA LEU A 24 -8.65 5.61 -3.42
C LEU A 24 -7.44 5.14 -4.23
N ALA A 25 -6.78 4.09 -3.77
CA ALA A 25 -5.52 3.62 -4.32
C ALA A 25 -5.65 2.28 -5.03
N CYS A 26 -4.80 2.08 -6.05
CA CYS A 26 -4.54 0.78 -6.62
C CYS A 26 -3.55 0.01 -5.73
N SER A 27 -3.59 -1.33 -5.74
CA SER A 27 -2.61 -2.15 -5.02
C SER A 27 -1.22 -1.98 -5.65
N GLY A 28 -0.27 -1.38 -4.92
CA GLY A 28 1.08 -1.13 -5.42
C GLY A 28 1.88 -0.18 -4.54
N THR A 29 3.03 0.30 -5.06
CA THR A 29 3.92 1.24 -4.34
C THR A 29 3.22 2.53 -3.92
N VAL A 30 2.18 2.95 -4.66
CA VAL A 30 1.34 4.10 -4.32
C VAL A 30 0.75 4.01 -2.91
N THR A 31 0.52 2.80 -2.39
CA THR A 31 0.02 2.60 -1.02
C THR A 31 1.07 2.99 0.04
N SER A 32 2.35 2.64 -0.19
CA SER A 32 3.43 3.09 0.68
C SER A 32 3.68 4.59 0.55
N GLU A 33 3.59 5.13 -0.67
CA GLU A 33 3.75 6.57 -0.92
C GLU A 33 2.67 7.39 -0.20
N LEU A 34 1.40 6.98 -0.29
CA LEU A 34 0.29 7.60 0.44
C LEU A 34 0.48 7.51 1.96
N ALA A 35 0.91 6.36 2.46
CA ALA A 35 1.18 6.19 3.89
C ALA A 35 2.32 7.13 4.35
N MET A 36 3.35 7.31 3.53
CA MET A 36 4.46 8.23 3.83
C MET A 36 4.02 9.70 3.86
N GLN A 37 2.99 10.06 3.08
CA GLN A 37 2.37 11.39 3.13
C GLN A 37 1.36 11.54 4.29
N GLY A 38 1.10 10.48 5.06
CA GLY A 38 0.11 10.50 6.15
C GLY A 38 -1.33 10.58 5.63
N THR A 39 -1.57 10.07 4.42
CA THR A 39 -2.87 10.11 3.74
C THR A 39 -3.65 8.82 3.99
N PRO A 40 -4.85 8.88 4.60
CA PRO A 40 -5.69 7.71 4.76
C PRO A 40 -6.07 7.17 3.38
N MET A 41 -6.26 5.86 3.25
CA MET A 41 -6.59 5.26 1.96
C MET A 41 -7.53 4.07 2.05
N ILE A 42 -8.24 3.85 0.95
CA ILE A 42 -8.96 2.63 0.61
C ILE A 42 -8.26 2.02 -0.60
N VAL A 43 -8.08 0.71 -0.62
CA VAL A 43 -7.47 0.00 -1.76
C VAL A 43 -8.53 -0.73 -2.56
N ALA A 44 -8.54 -0.51 -3.87
CA ALA A 44 -9.36 -1.27 -4.80
C ALA A 44 -8.48 -1.87 -5.90
N TYR A 45 -8.64 -3.16 -6.16
CA TYR A 45 -7.85 -3.83 -7.19
C TYR A 45 -8.59 -4.98 -7.86
N ARG A 46 -8.37 -5.13 -9.16
CA ARG A 46 -8.92 -6.20 -9.98
C ARG A 46 -7.81 -6.81 -10.84
N THR A 47 -7.34 -8.01 -10.48
CA THR A 47 -6.43 -8.79 -11.32
C THR A 47 -7.20 -9.54 -12.42
N GLY A 48 -6.49 -10.02 -13.44
CA GLY A 48 -7.04 -11.01 -14.36
C GLY A 48 -7.53 -12.26 -13.62
N TRP A 49 -8.69 -12.79 -14.00
CA TRP A 49 -9.37 -13.90 -13.30
C TRP A 49 -8.51 -15.17 -13.19
N LEU A 50 -7.72 -15.48 -14.24
CA LEU A 50 -6.82 -16.62 -14.25
C LEU A 50 -5.64 -16.44 -13.29
N THR A 51 -5.03 -15.24 -13.28
CA THR A 51 -3.96 -14.86 -12.34
C THR A 51 -4.45 -14.94 -10.91
N TRP A 52 -5.69 -14.50 -10.65
CA TRP A 52 -6.27 -14.55 -9.32
C TRP A 52 -6.58 -15.97 -8.83
N ALA A 53 -7.12 -16.83 -9.69
CA ALA A 53 -7.43 -18.21 -9.35
C ALA A 53 -6.16 -19.00 -9.01
N LEU A 54 -5.09 -18.83 -9.79
CA LEU A 54 -3.79 -19.44 -9.53
C LEU A 54 -3.14 -18.87 -8.26
N ALA A 55 -3.17 -17.54 -8.09
CA ALA A 55 -2.64 -16.87 -6.91
C ALA A 55 -3.32 -17.34 -5.62
N ARG A 56 -4.66 -17.38 -5.61
CA ARG A 56 -5.46 -17.77 -4.42
C ARG A 56 -5.40 -19.26 -4.13
N GLY A 57 -5.30 -20.11 -5.15
CA GLY A 57 -5.29 -21.57 -4.98
C GLY A 57 -3.94 -22.15 -4.58
N LEU A 58 -2.82 -21.51 -4.95
CA LEU A 58 -1.49 -22.13 -4.86
C LEU A 58 -0.41 -21.26 -4.19
N LEU A 59 -0.56 -19.93 -4.15
CA LEU A 59 0.57 -19.02 -3.86
C LEU A 59 0.32 -18.05 -2.70
N TYR A 60 -0.92 -17.64 -2.44
CA TYR A 60 -1.24 -16.64 -1.41
C TYR A 60 -1.76 -17.30 -0.13
N LYS A 61 -0.90 -17.41 0.89
CA LYS A 61 -1.30 -17.75 2.26
C LYS A 61 -1.90 -16.56 3.04
N LYS A 62 -1.61 -15.33 2.59
CA LYS A 62 -2.04 -14.09 3.25
C LYS A 62 -3.48 -13.73 2.85
N ARG A 63 -4.22 -13.15 3.80
CA ARG A 63 -5.60 -12.67 3.65
C ARG A 63 -5.68 -11.37 2.86
N HIS A 64 -4.65 -10.53 2.97
CA HIS A 64 -4.56 -9.23 2.30
C HIS A 64 -3.51 -9.20 1.20
N ILE A 65 -3.64 -8.23 0.30
CA ILE A 65 -2.69 -8.01 -0.81
C ILE A 65 -1.80 -6.78 -0.60
N THR A 66 -2.24 -5.79 0.17
CA THR A 66 -1.46 -4.58 0.43
C THR A 66 -0.37 -4.89 1.44
N LEU A 67 0.85 -4.43 1.16
CA LEU A 67 1.98 -4.69 2.04
C LEU A 67 1.75 -4.14 3.45
N LEU A 68 1.09 -2.98 3.58
CA LEU A 68 0.71 -2.38 4.86
C LEU A 68 -0.13 -3.32 5.75
N ASN A 69 -1.09 -4.04 5.17
CA ASN A 69 -1.87 -5.04 5.91
C ASN A 69 -1.04 -6.28 6.21
N ILE A 70 -0.26 -6.77 5.25
CA ILE A 70 0.56 -7.98 5.38
C ILE A 70 1.59 -7.83 6.50
N VAL A 71 2.30 -6.70 6.55
CA VAL A 71 3.28 -6.42 7.60
C VAL A 71 2.61 -6.12 8.94
N SER A 72 1.33 -5.74 8.96
CA SER A 72 0.56 -5.54 10.19
C SER A 72 -0.07 -6.84 10.68
N ASP A 73 0.71 -7.92 10.66
CA ASP A 73 0.26 -9.27 11.05
C ASP A 73 -0.97 -9.77 10.26
N ASP A 74 -1.07 -9.34 9.00
CA ASP A 74 -2.20 -9.65 8.12
C ASP A 74 -3.55 -9.16 8.69
N GLN A 75 -3.55 -8.01 9.39
CA GLN A 75 -4.73 -7.28 9.84
C GLN A 75 -5.17 -6.23 8.81
N GLU A 76 -6.48 -5.99 8.71
CA GLU A 76 -7.06 -5.00 7.77
C GLU A 76 -6.96 -3.60 8.39
N ILE A 77 -5.78 -2.96 8.27
CA ILE A 77 -5.60 -1.55 8.63
C ILE A 77 -5.99 -0.63 7.47
N VAL A 78 -5.88 -1.13 6.24
CA VAL A 78 -6.34 -0.51 4.99
C VAL A 78 -7.47 -1.36 4.41
N PRO A 79 -8.69 -0.83 4.24
CA PRO A 79 -9.79 -1.56 3.61
C PRO A 79 -9.43 -2.00 2.19
N GLU A 80 -9.65 -3.29 1.90
CA GLU A 80 -9.34 -3.87 0.60
C GLU A 80 -10.59 -4.39 -0.14
N PHE A 81 -10.87 -3.76 -1.28
CA PHE A 81 -11.94 -4.12 -2.21
C PHE A 81 -11.35 -4.84 -3.42
N VAL A 82 -11.15 -6.15 -3.25
CA VAL A 82 -10.47 -6.98 -4.25
C VAL A 82 -11.45 -7.94 -4.92
N GLN A 83 -11.37 -8.03 -6.24
CA GLN A 83 -12.16 -8.94 -7.07
C GLN A 83 -13.68 -8.89 -6.82
N THR A 84 -14.27 -9.94 -6.23
CA THR A 84 -15.73 -10.03 -6.02
C THR A 84 -16.24 -8.98 -5.03
N ARG A 85 -15.36 -8.45 -4.19
CA ARG A 85 -15.65 -7.36 -3.25
C ARG A 85 -15.46 -5.98 -3.88
N GLN A 86 -14.84 -5.89 -5.07
CA GLN A 86 -14.62 -4.64 -5.81
C GLN A 86 -15.92 -4.14 -6.46
N LYS A 87 -16.84 -3.66 -5.63
CA LYS A 87 -18.12 -3.07 -6.05
C LYS A 87 -18.07 -1.55 -5.85
N PRO A 88 -18.34 -0.74 -6.88
CA PRO A 88 -18.30 0.72 -6.77
C PRO A 88 -19.13 1.26 -5.61
N ASP A 89 -20.35 0.75 -5.43
CA ASP A 89 -21.25 1.21 -4.36
C ASP A 89 -20.66 0.96 -2.96
N LEU A 90 -20.04 -0.21 -2.74
CA LEU A 90 -19.39 -0.52 -1.46
C LEU A 90 -18.17 0.37 -1.19
N ILE A 91 -17.39 0.67 -2.24
CA ILE A 91 -16.23 1.57 -2.13
C ILE A 91 -16.71 2.98 -1.79
N ALA A 92 -17.73 3.48 -2.49
CA ALA A 92 -18.29 4.80 -2.26
C ALA A 92 -18.91 4.93 -0.86
N GLU A 93 -19.72 3.95 -0.44
CA GLU A 93 -20.32 3.90 0.90
C GLU A 93 -19.23 3.93 1.98
N THR A 94 -18.19 3.12 1.82
CA THR A 94 -17.06 3.08 2.76
C THR A 94 -16.33 4.42 2.79
N ALA A 95 -16.06 5.03 1.63
CA ALA A 95 -15.40 6.33 1.56
C ALA A 95 -16.22 7.43 2.28
N ILE A 96 -17.53 7.50 2.03
CA ILE A 96 -18.43 8.47 2.66
C ILE A 96 -18.48 8.25 4.18
N GLN A 97 -18.58 7.00 4.63
CA GLN A 97 -18.55 6.67 6.05
C GLN A 97 -17.25 7.15 6.70
N TRP A 98 -16.11 6.84 6.08
CA TRP A 98 -14.78 7.19 6.61
C TRP A 98 -14.56 8.70 6.68
N LEU A 99 -14.95 9.43 5.63
CA LEU A 99 -14.90 10.90 5.61
C LEU A 99 -15.79 11.53 6.70
N SER A 100 -16.80 10.82 7.18
CA SER A 100 -17.66 11.25 8.29
C SER A 100 -17.12 10.86 9.68
N GLU A 101 -16.02 10.11 9.75
CA GLU A 101 -15.45 9.59 11.00
C GLU A 101 -13.97 10.00 11.17
N PRO A 102 -13.65 11.24 11.59
CA PRO A 102 -12.27 11.72 11.69
C PRO A 102 -11.35 10.87 12.57
N LYS A 103 -11.89 10.28 13.64
CA LYS A 103 -11.14 9.37 14.53
C LYS A 103 -10.66 8.12 13.80
N ARG A 104 -11.45 7.63 12.84
CA ARG A 104 -11.12 6.44 12.06
C ARG A 104 -10.01 6.73 11.06
N LEU A 105 -10.08 7.88 10.38
CA LEU A 105 -9.00 8.36 9.52
C LEU A 105 -7.69 8.50 10.30
N GLN A 106 -7.75 9.11 11.49
CA GLN A 106 -6.58 9.28 12.34
C GLN A 106 -5.99 7.94 12.80
N ALA A 107 -6.83 7.01 13.25
CA ALA A 107 -6.38 5.67 13.64
C ALA A 107 -5.72 4.92 12.47
N GLN A 108 -6.22 5.08 11.24
CA GLN A 108 -5.57 4.50 10.07
C GLN A 108 -4.19 5.12 9.82
N LYS A 109 -4.04 6.45 9.91
CA LYS A 109 -2.74 7.12 9.74
C LYS A 109 -1.70 6.57 10.72
N GLU A 110 -2.08 6.40 11.98
CA GLU A 110 -1.21 5.86 13.01
C GLU A 110 -0.81 4.40 12.71
N ALA A 111 -1.77 3.57 12.29
CA ALA A 111 -1.50 2.20 11.91
C ALA A 111 -0.59 2.10 10.66
N GLN A 112 -0.81 2.96 9.67
CA GLN A 112 0.03 3.07 8.49
C GLN A 112 1.47 3.45 8.85
N GLN A 113 1.65 4.42 9.75
CA GLN A 113 2.98 4.82 10.21
C GLN A 113 3.70 3.67 10.95
N ALA A 114 2.99 2.94 11.80
CA ALA A 114 3.53 1.75 12.45
C ALA A 114 3.92 0.67 11.43
N ALA A 115 3.11 0.45 10.40
CA ALA A 115 3.41 -0.48 9.31
C ALA A 115 4.66 -0.05 8.52
N LEU A 116 4.81 1.25 8.21
CA LEU A 116 5.99 1.78 7.54
C LEU A 116 7.27 1.54 8.35
N VAL A 117 7.22 1.74 9.66
CA VAL A 117 8.36 1.43 10.55
C VAL A 117 8.73 -0.05 10.48
N ARG A 118 7.74 -0.95 10.48
CA ARG A 118 7.98 -2.40 10.33
C ARG A 118 8.55 -2.79 8.97
N MET A 119 8.28 -2.00 7.93
CA MET A 119 8.81 -2.21 6.58
C MET A 119 10.26 -1.72 6.41
N GLN A 120 10.77 -0.90 7.32
CA GLN A 120 12.15 -0.45 7.28
C GLN A 120 13.10 -1.58 7.71
N VAL A 121 14.14 -1.82 6.91
CA VAL A 121 15.17 -2.81 7.20
C VAL A 121 16.46 -2.08 7.58
N GLY A 122 16.81 -2.12 8.87
CA GLY A 122 18.10 -1.62 9.36
C GLY A 122 18.36 -0.12 9.18
N GLY A 123 17.32 0.70 8.92
CA GLY A 123 17.45 2.15 8.73
C GLY A 123 18.10 2.57 7.40
N HIS A 124 18.36 1.63 6.50
CA HIS A 124 18.91 1.90 5.17
C HIS A 124 17.82 1.96 4.12
N SER A 125 18.05 2.74 3.06
CA SER A 125 17.17 2.73 1.89
C SER A 125 17.24 1.37 1.18
N SER A 126 16.15 0.98 0.51
CA SER A 126 16.13 -0.21 -0.34
C SER A 126 17.20 -0.17 -1.42
N ALA A 127 17.53 1.02 -1.93
CA ALA A 127 18.60 1.24 -2.90
C ALA A 127 20.00 0.96 -2.31
N GLU A 128 20.28 1.40 -1.09
CA GLU A 128 21.55 1.13 -0.40
C GLU A 128 21.71 -0.35 -0.09
N ILE A 129 20.65 -1.00 0.39
CA ILE A 129 20.64 -2.45 0.64
C ILE A 129 20.94 -3.19 -0.67
N ALA A 130 20.23 -2.86 -1.76
CA ALA A 130 20.44 -3.48 -3.06
C ALA A 130 21.87 -3.24 -3.57
N ALA A 131 22.38 -2.01 -3.48
CA ALA A 131 23.74 -1.67 -3.90
C ALA A 131 24.79 -2.44 -3.10
N ALA A 132 24.63 -2.51 -1.77
CA ALA A 132 25.53 -3.26 -0.89
C ALA A 132 25.53 -4.76 -1.23
N THR A 133 24.35 -5.36 -1.45
CA THR A 133 24.24 -6.76 -1.87
C THR A 133 24.92 -7.00 -3.22
N ILE A 134 24.68 -6.15 -4.22
CA ILE A 134 25.30 -6.27 -5.55
C ILE A 134 26.83 -6.19 -5.44
N LEU A 135 27.36 -5.24 -4.66
CA LEU A 135 28.80 -5.10 -4.44
C LEU A 135 29.40 -6.32 -3.71
N SER A 136 28.68 -6.89 -2.74
CA SER A 136 29.09 -8.09 -2.03
C SER A 136 29.23 -9.29 -2.98
N VAL A 137 28.22 -9.50 -3.83
CA VAL A 137 28.21 -10.56 -4.85
C VAL A 137 29.34 -10.36 -5.86
N ALA A 138 29.53 -9.13 -6.35
CA ALA A 138 30.59 -8.81 -7.31
C ALA A 138 32.00 -9.03 -6.75
N ARG A 139 32.18 -8.89 -5.43
CA ARG A 139 33.45 -9.15 -4.71
C ARG A 139 33.63 -10.61 -4.32
N GLY A 140 32.69 -11.50 -4.66
CA GLY A 140 32.73 -12.92 -4.28
C GLY A 140 32.45 -13.16 -2.79
N GLN A 141 31.93 -12.17 -2.07
CA GLN A 141 31.55 -12.27 -0.67
C GLN A 141 30.07 -12.66 -0.60
N VAL A 142 29.75 -13.95 -0.69
CA VAL A 142 28.37 -14.41 -0.52
C VAL A 142 28.08 -14.49 0.97
N VAL A 143 27.37 -13.50 1.52
CA VAL A 143 26.71 -13.63 2.81
C VAL A 143 25.36 -14.29 2.55
N LEU A 144 25.25 -15.58 2.88
CA LEU A 144 23.96 -16.25 2.99
C LEU A 144 23.21 -15.60 4.15
N THR A 145 22.32 -14.64 3.87
CA THR A 145 21.36 -14.15 4.87
C THR A 145 20.49 -15.32 5.29
N GLN A 146 20.67 -15.77 6.54
CA GLN A 146 19.76 -16.72 7.19
C GLN A 146 18.40 -16.06 7.39
N GLU A 147 17.35 -16.85 7.17
CA GLU A 147 15.92 -16.51 7.26
C GLU A 147 15.51 -15.93 8.61
#